data_AF-A0A7Y2AL17-F1
#
_entry.id   AF-A0A7Y2AL17-F1
#
_cell.length_a   1.000
_cell.length_b   1.000
_cell.length_c   1.000
_cell.angle_alpha   90.00
_cell.angle_beta   90.00
_cell.angle_gamma   90.00
#
_symmetry.space_group_name_H-M   'P 1'
#
loop_
_entity.id
_entity.type
_entity.pdbx_description
1 polymer ?
#
loop_
_entity_poly.entity_id
_entity_poly.type
_entity_poly.pdbx_seq_one_letter_code
_entity_poly.pdbx_strand_id
1 'polypeptide(L)'
;MSQLDILYEDNHLLVVNKPAGIATMGAAAGEPTIHQLACDYLRIKYQKPGNVFVGVVSRLDTMTSGVIVLARTSKAASRLVPQFGGPQQGKKSAITDQADKIYLAAVEGDLDQQAGTLVDDVVKDDAARRMRVVDQSAAGAKRAELAFANIACTGDVTLVGVKLKTGRKHQIRLQFAERGHAVIGDRKYG
;
A
#
# COMPACT_ATOMS: atom_id res chain seq x y z
N MET A 1 -23.00 -1.47 10.66
CA MET A 1 -22.02 -0.77 9.78
C MET A 1 -20.66 -0.92 10.44
N SER A 2 -19.64 -1.42 9.74
CA SER A 2 -18.28 -1.52 10.29
C SER A 2 -17.78 -0.10 10.57
N GLN A 3 -17.55 0.21 11.84
CA GLN A 3 -17.00 1.49 12.28
C GLN A 3 -15.59 1.64 11.71
N LEU A 4 -15.28 2.80 11.11
CA LEU A 4 -13.92 3.12 10.73
C LEU A 4 -13.05 3.23 11.99
N ASP A 5 -11.97 2.48 12.03
CA ASP A 5 -10.93 2.63 13.05
C ASP A 5 -10.05 3.83 12.70
N ILE A 6 -10.25 4.94 13.40
CA ILE A 6 -9.60 6.23 13.12
C ILE A 6 -8.38 6.37 14.02
N LEU A 7 -7.21 6.44 13.39
CA LEU A 7 -5.93 6.63 14.09
C LEU A 7 -5.61 8.11 14.29
N TYR A 8 -6.00 8.96 13.33
CA TYR A 8 -5.77 10.40 13.40
C TYR A 8 -6.74 11.15 12.50
N GLU A 9 -7.17 12.34 12.93
CA GLU A 9 -8.05 13.19 12.15
C GLU A 9 -7.81 14.68 12.47
N ASP A 10 -7.60 15.48 11.42
CA ASP A 10 -7.54 16.95 11.52
C ASP A 10 -8.28 17.62 10.35
N ASN A 11 -8.16 18.92 10.17
CA ASN A 11 -8.84 19.65 9.09
C ASN A 11 -8.47 19.19 7.66
N HIS A 12 -7.34 18.51 7.49
CA HIS A 12 -6.75 18.15 6.21
C HIS A 12 -6.61 16.64 6.00
N LEU A 13 -6.42 15.86 7.06
CA LEU A 13 -6.10 14.44 7.04
C LEU A 13 -7.16 13.62 7.77
N LEU A 14 -7.41 12.43 7.26
CA LEU A 14 -8.08 11.35 7.96
C LEU A 14 -7.22 10.10 7.79
N VAL A 15 -6.67 9.60 8.90
CA VAL A 15 -5.82 8.41 8.92
C VAL A 15 -6.59 7.30 9.61
N VAL A 16 -6.71 6.18 8.93
CA VAL A 16 -7.50 5.04 9.41
C VAL A 16 -6.68 3.77 9.40
N ASN A 17 -6.98 2.88 10.33
CA ASN A 17 -6.48 1.52 10.32
C ASN A 17 -7.44 0.68 9.46
N LYS A 18 -7.04 0.43 8.22
CA LYS A 18 -7.81 -0.36 7.28
C LYS A 18 -7.79 -1.84 7.72
N PRO A 19 -8.95 -2.51 7.87
CA PRO A 19 -8.98 -3.95 8.06
C PRO A 19 -8.66 -4.70 6.74
N ALA A 20 -8.14 -5.92 6.87
CA ALA A 20 -8.04 -6.84 5.72
C ALA A 20 -9.44 -7.20 5.19
N GLY A 21 -9.55 -7.48 3.90
CA GLY A 21 -10.80 -7.87 3.22
C GLY A 21 -11.60 -6.70 2.64
N ILE A 22 -11.34 -5.45 3.03
CA ILE A 22 -12.00 -4.27 2.46
C ILE A 22 -11.07 -3.60 1.43
N ALA A 23 -11.57 -3.24 0.25
CA ALA A 23 -10.75 -2.52 -0.72
C ALA A 23 -10.58 -1.03 -0.35
N THR A 24 -9.44 -0.44 -0.70
CA THR A 24 -9.26 1.02 -0.53
C THR A 24 -10.28 1.80 -1.38
N MET A 25 -10.38 1.44 -2.66
CA MET A 25 -11.31 1.97 -3.67
C MET A 25 -11.49 0.97 -4.81
N GLY A 26 -12.54 1.15 -5.62
CA GLY A 26 -12.75 0.39 -6.86
C GLY A 26 -13.12 -1.07 -6.63
N ALA A 27 -13.96 -1.33 -5.64
CA ALA A 27 -14.56 -2.64 -5.39
C ALA A 27 -15.73 -2.90 -6.35
N ALA A 28 -16.27 -4.13 -6.33
CA ALA A 28 -17.47 -4.46 -7.08
C ALA A 28 -18.68 -3.66 -6.58
N ALA A 29 -19.72 -3.54 -7.41
CA ALA A 29 -20.94 -2.84 -7.02
C ALA A 29 -21.55 -3.46 -5.76
N GLY A 30 -21.84 -2.63 -4.76
CA GLY A 30 -22.39 -3.07 -3.47
C GLY A 30 -21.35 -3.45 -2.41
N GLU A 31 -20.07 -3.58 -2.76
CA GLU A 31 -19.01 -3.82 -1.78
C GLU A 31 -18.51 -2.51 -1.16
N PRO A 32 -18.39 -2.42 0.18
CA PRO A 32 -17.89 -1.22 0.82
C PRO A 32 -16.40 -1.03 0.54
N THR A 33 -16.00 0.24 0.41
CA THR A 33 -14.59 0.65 0.32
C THR A 33 -14.24 1.60 1.44
N ILE A 34 -12.95 1.67 1.79
CA ILE A 34 -12.46 2.65 2.79
C ILE A 34 -12.82 4.08 2.39
N HIS A 35 -12.73 4.41 1.10
CA HIS A 35 -13.14 5.72 0.60
C HIS A 35 -14.62 6.01 0.85
N GLN A 36 -15.54 5.10 0.52
CA GLN A 36 -16.97 5.29 0.77
C GLN A 36 -17.26 5.45 2.26
N LEU A 37 -16.70 4.55 3.09
CA LEU A 37 -16.85 4.62 4.54
C LEU A 37 -16.34 5.95 5.09
N ALA A 38 -15.23 6.49 4.56
CA ALA A 38 -14.66 7.77 4.99
C ALA A 38 -15.56 8.94 4.59
N CYS A 39 -16.10 8.93 3.38
CA CYS A 39 -17.09 9.90 2.94
C CYS A 39 -18.34 9.87 3.83
N ASP A 40 -18.84 8.67 4.15
CA ASP A 40 -20.01 8.47 5.03
C ASP A 40 -19.76 9.01 6.43
N TYR A 41 -18.63 8.63 7.02
CA TYR A 41 -18.21 9.09 8.34
C TYR A 41 -18.16 10.61 8.43
N LEU A 42 -17.46 11.25 7.49
CA LEU A 42 -17.30 12.71 7.49
C LEU A 42 -18.62 13.44 7.21
N ARG A 43 -19.51 12.87 6.40
CA ARG A 43 -20.84 13.45 6.15
C ARG A 43 -21.68 13.47 7.42
N ILE A 44 -21.73 12.34 8.12
CA ILE A 44 -22.52 12.17 9.35
C ILE A 44 -21.94 13.04 10.46
N LYS A 45 -20.63 12.93 10.72
CA LYS A 45 -19.96 13.65 11.81
C LYS A 45 -20.06 15.17 11.69
N TYR A 46 -19.91 15.70 10.47
CA TYR A 46 -19.88 17.14 10.23
C TYR A 46 -21.17 17.69 9.60
N GLN A 47 -22.23 16.87 9.54
CA GLN A 47 -23.54 17.24 8.99
C GLN A 47 -23.44 17.94 7.63
N LYS A 48 -22.54 17.45 6.76
CA LYS A 48 -22.24 18.11 5.49
C LYS A 48 -23.38 17.88 4.49
N PRO A 49 -23.94 18.95 3.88
CA PRO A 49 -24.91 18.78 2.81
C PRO A 49 -24.20 18.25 1.55
N GLY A 50 -24.76 17.19 0.95
CA GLY A 50 -24.29 16.66 -0.33
C GLY A 50 -23.06 15.74 -0.26
N ASN A 51 -22.31 15.69 -1.37
CA ASN A 51 -21.19 14.78 -1.54
C ASN A 51 -19.94 15.28 -0.81
N VAL A 52 -19.37 14.44 0.05
CA VAL A 52 -18.14 14.75 0.77
C VAL A 52 -16.92 14.38 -0.08
N PHE A 53 -15.99 15.31 -0.20
CA PHE A 53 -14.68 15.05 -0.81
C PHE A 53 -13.77 14.27 0.14
N VAL A 54 -13.22 13.16 -0.35
CA VAL A 54 -12.11 12.42 0.26
C VAL A 54 -11.12 12.05 -0.84
N GLY A 55 -9.90 12.59 -0.78
CA GLY A 55 -8.82 12.28 -1.70
C GLY A 55 -8.04 11.04 -1.25
N VAL A 56 -7.92 10.05 -2.13
CA VAL A 56 -7.09 8.86 -1.90
C VAL A 56 -5.69 9.10 -2.48
N VAL A 57 -4.71 9.23 -1.59
CA VAL A 57 -3.33 9.61 -1.96
C VAL A 57 -2.41 8.39 -2.09
N SER A 58 -2.78 7.29 -1.43
CA SER A 58 -2.14 5.98 -1.54
C SER A 58 -3.18 4.88 -1.33
N ARG A 59 -2.81 3.63 -1.62
CA ARG A 59 -3.71 2.47 -1.48
C ARG A 59 -2.98 1.31 -0.84
N LEU A 60 -3.74 0.51 -0.10
CA LEU A 60 -3.38 -0.83 0.31
C LEU A 60 -4.20 -1.85 -0.49
N ASP A 61 -3.62 -3.01 -0.75
CA ASP A 61 -4.34 -4.14 -1.35
C ASP A 61 -5.53 -4.56 -0.45
N THR A 62 -6.55 -5.19 -1.04
CA THR A 62 -7.76 -5.60 -0.32
C THR A 62 -7.46 -6.42 0.93
N MET A 63 -6.57 -7.41 0.80
CA MET A 63 -6.20 -8.30 1.92
C MET A 63 -5.12 -7.71 2.85
N THR A 64 -4.54 -6.57 2.51
CA THR A 64 -3.55 -5.89 3.36
C THR A 64 -4.25 -4.99 4.37
N SER A 65 -3.97 -5.16 5.66
CA SER A 65 -4.43 -4.26 6.72
C SER A 65 -3.44 -3.13 7.00
N GLY A 66 -3.83 -2.19 7.84
CA GLY A 66 -2.94 -1.20 8.43
C GLY A 66 -3.24 0.24 8.01
N VAL A 67 -2.24 1.10 8.16
CA VAL A 67 -2.42 2.55 8.08
C VAL A 67 -2.67 3.01 6.65
N ILE A 68 -3.76 3.75 6.44
CA ILE A 68 -4.00 4.51 5.22
C ILE A 68 -4.28 5.97 5.54
N VAL A 69 -3.63 6.85 4.78
CA VAL A 69 -3.81 8.31 4.87
C VAL A 69 -4.77 8.75 3.78
N LEU A 70 -5.80 9.49 4.16
CA LEU A 70 -6.80 10.09 3.27
C LEU A 70 -6.76 11.62 3.41
N ALA A 71 -6.96 12.32 2.30
CA ALA A 71 -7.03 13.77 2.27
C ALA A 71 -8.49 14.25 2.40
N ARG A 72 -8.79 15.07 3.40
CA ARG A 72 -10.12 15.68 3.58
C ARG A 72 -10.36 16.91 2.71
N THR A 73 -9.32 17.40 2.05
CA THR A 73 -9.39 18.59 1.17
C THR A 73 -8.57 18.36 -0.08
N SER A 74 -8.96 18.99 -1.20
CA SER A 74 -8.21 18.93 -2.47
C SER A 74 -6.80 19.49 -2.33
N LYS A 75 -6.62 20.53 -1.49
CA LYS A 75 -5.32 21.11 -1.16
C LYS A 75 -4.40 20.14 -0.41
N ALA A 76 -4.94 19.33 0.50
CA ALA A 76 -4.16 18.28 1.16
C ALA A 76 -3.81 17.15 0.17
N ALA A 77 -4.77 16.74 -0.67
CA ALA A 77 -4.56 15.71 -1.67
C ALA A 77 -3.42 16.06 -2.63
N SER A 78 -3.41 17.29 -3.18
CA SER A 78 -2.36 17.73 -4.10
C SER A 78 -0.97 17.80 -3.48
N ARG A 79 -0.87 18.02 -2.16
CA ARG A 79 0.39 18.04 -1.41
C ARG A 79 0.89 16.65 -1.02
N LEU A 80 -0.03 15.70 -0.81
CA LEU A 80 0.28 14.34 -0.36
C LEU A 80 0.56 13.38 -1.52
N VAL A 81 -0.18 13.47 -2.63
CA VAL A 81 0.00 12.57 -3.80
C VAL A 81 1.47 12.42 -4.21
N PRO A 82 2.28 13.50 -4.27
CA PRO A 82 3.68 13.36 -4.64
C PRO A 82 4.54 12.65 -3.59
N GLN A 83 4.20 12.77 -2.29
CA GLN A 83 4.89 12.10 -1.18
C GLN A 83 4.67 10.57 -1.19
N PHE A 84 3.57 10.11 -1.78
CA PHE A 84 3.22 8.70 -1.91
C PHE A 84 3.55 8.10 -3.30
N GLY A 85 4.33 8.80 -4.14
CA GLY A 85 4.80 8.30 -5.42
C GLY A 85 3.85 8.53 -6.61
N GLY A 86 2.90 9.45 -6.48
CA GLY A 86 2.08 9.90 -7.60
C GLY A 86 2.83 10.83 -8.58
N PRO A 87 2.23 11.14 -9.75
CA PRO A 87 2.83 12.02 -10.74
C PRO A 87 3.09 13.41 -10.17
N GLN A 88 4.33 13.90 -10.29
CA GLN A 88 4.70 15.27 -9.96
C GLN A 88 4.41 16.17 -11.17
N GLN A 89 3.47 17.12 -11.04
CA GLN A 89 3.35 18.20 -12.02
C GLN A 89 4.49 19.19 -11.80
N GLY A 90 5.62 18.98 -12.49
CA GLY A 90 6.67 19.99 -12.68
C GLY A 90 7.59 20.29 -11.49
N LYS A 91 7.57 19.51 -10.40
CA LYS A 91 8.52 19.67 -9.28
C LYS A 91 9.26 18.35 -9.01
N LYS A 92 10.58 18.40 -8.92
CA LYS A 92 11.34 17.26 -8.36
C LYS A 92 11.03 17.22 -6.87
N SER A 93 10.41 16.14 -6.38
CA SER A 93 10.43 15.87 -4.94
C SER A 93 11.89 15.79 -4.54
N ALA A 94 12.32 16.57 -3.56
CA ALA A 94 13.49 16.18 -2.82
C ALA A 94 13.20 14.81 -2.20
N ILE A 95 14.21 13.93 -2.17
CA ILE A 95 14.11 12.59 -1.55
C ILE A 95 13.61 12.68 -0.09
N THR A 96 13.80 13.82 0.57
CA THR A 96 13.37 14.12 1.94
C THR A 96 11.85 14.27 2.13
N ASP A 97 11.06 14.41 1.07
CA ASP A 97 9.61 14.62 1.15
C ASP A 97 8.78 13.34 0.94
N GLN A 98 9.40 12.16 0.85
CA GLN A 98 8.67 10.90 0.71
C GLN A 98 8.15 10.37 2.03
N ALA A 99 6.92 9.86 2.02
CA ALA A 99 6.36 9.18 3.17
C ALA A 99 7.07 7.84 3.40
N ASP A 100 7.63 7.67 4.59
CA ASP A 100 8.15 6.39 5.06
C ASP A 100 6.99 5.41 5.24
N LYS A 101 7.09 4.24 4.59
CA LYS A 101 6.09 3.17 4.68
C LYS A 101 6.76 1.92 5.20
N ILE A 102 6.36 1.52 6.39
CA ILE A 102 6.87 0.35 7.10
C ILE A 102 5.74 -0.66 7.23
N TYR A 103 6.04 -1.91 6.90
CA TYR A 103 5.10 -3.03 6.95
C TYR A 103 5.69 -4.17 7.77
N LEU A 104 4.79 -4.97 8.34
CA LEU A 104 5.12 -6.30 8.83
C LEU A 104 4.56 -7.32 7.83
N ALA A 105 5.34 -8.34 7.52
CA ALA A 105 4.89 -9.47 6.72
C ALA A 105 5.41 -10.77 7.32
N ALA A 106 4.54 -11.79 7.41
CA ALA A 106 4.98 -13.15 7.66
C ALA A 106 5.23 -13.81 6.30
N VAL A 107 6.43 -14.35 6.10
CA VAL A 107 6.86 -15.00 4.86
C VAL A 107 7.25 -16.46 5.13
N GLU A 108 7.09 -17.31 4.14
CA GLU A 108 7.42 -18.74 4.22
C GLU A 108 8.92 -18.98 4.37
N GLY A 109 9.26 -19.99 5.17
CA GLY A 109 10.62 -20.47 5.41
C GLY A 109 11.49 -19.55 6.28
N ASP A 110 12.75 -19.95 6.38
CA ASP A 110 13.83 -19.15 6.97
C ASP A 110 14.54 -18.36 5.88
N LEU A 111 14.82 -17.10 6.15
CA LEU A 111 15.52 -16.22 5.22
C LEU A 111 17.03 -16.35 5.43
N ASP A 112 17.77 -16.64 4.36
CA ASP A 112 19.24 -16.73 4.38
C ASP A 112 19.92 -15.48 4.97
N GLN A 113 19.27 -14.33 4.83
CA GLN A 113 19.76 -13.04 5.29
C GLN A 113 18.87 -12.47 6.39
N GLN A 114 19.51 -11.99 7.47
CA GLN A 114 18.80 -11.33 8.58
C GLN A 114 18.28 -9.94 8.22
N ALA A 115 18.88 -9.28 7.23
CA ALA A 115 18.41 -8.01 6.67
C ALA A 115 19.00 -7.81 5.28
N GLY A 116 18.33 -7.02 4.45
CA GLY A 116 18.79 -6.78 3.09
C GLY A 116 17.95 -5.76 2.33
N THR A 117 18.29 -5.57 1.06
CA THR A 117 17.50 -4.78 0.10
C THR A 117 17.09 -5.68 -1.05
N LEU A 118 15.79 -5.72 -1.35
CA LEU A 118 15.27 -6.42 -2.52
C LEU A 118 15.02 -5.42 -3.63
N VAL A 119 15.48 -5.81 -4.82
CA VAL A 119 15.66 -4.91 -5.94
C VAL A 119 15.28 -5.65 -7.21
N ASP A 120 14.17 -5.27 -7.83
CA ASP A 120 13.67 -5.93 -9.03
C ASP A 120 13.09 -4.91 -10.01
N ASP A 121 13.09 -5.23 -11.30
CA ASP A 121 12.33 -4.48 -12.30
C ASP A 121 11.01 -5.23 -12.58
N VAL A 122 9.89 -4.52 -12.49
CA VAL A 122 8.56 -5.14 -12.52
C VAL A 122 7.68 -4.53 -13.59
N VAL A 123 6.83 -5.36 -14.18
CA VAL A 123 5.79 -4.94 -15.13
C VAL A 123 4.43 -5.52 -14.72
N LYS A 124 3.37 -4.81 -15.10
CA LYS A 124 2.00 -5.26 -14.91
C LYS A 124 1.67 -6.29 -15.98
N ASP A 125 1.15 -7.43 -15.55
CA ASP A 125 0.55 -8.43 -16.42
C ASP A 125 -0.99 -8.33 -16.27
N ASP A 126 -1.62 -7.74 -17.27
CA ASP A 126 -3.06 -7.51 -17.26
C ASP A 126 -3.85 -8.81 -17.45
N ALA A 127 -3.35 -9.75 -18.25
CA ALA A 127 -4.00 -11.04 -18.51
C ALA A 127 -4.05 -11.87 -17.22
N ALA A 128 -2.92 -11.96 -16.51
CA ALA A 128 -2.84 -12.70 -15.24
C ALA A 128 -3.24 -11.85 -14.00
N ARG A 129 -3.65 -10.59 -14.20
CA ARG A 129 -4.06 -9.64 -13.14
C ARG A 129 -3.04 -9.56 -11.98
N ARG A 130 -1.75 -9.70 -12.30
CA ARG A 130 -0.62 -9.73 -11.35
C ARG A 130 0.51 -8.81 -11.82
N MET A 131 1.54 -8.72 -11.00
CA MET A 131 2.84 -8.18 -11.39
C MET A 131 3.79 -9.34 -11.65
N ARG A 132 4.81 -9.13 -12.47
CA ARG A 132 5.90 -10.07 -12.71
C ARG A 132 7.24 -9.36 -12.72
N VAL A 133 8.28 -10.05 -12.28
CA VAL A 133 9.67 -9.59 -12.43
C VAL A 133 10.09 -9.75 -13.88
N VAL A 134 10.87 -8.80 -14.38
CA VAL A 134 11.37 -8.73 -15.75
C VAL A 134 12.78 -8.17 -15.77
N ASP A 135 13.50 -8.39 -16.88
CA ASP A 135 14.73 -7.66 -17.15
C ASP A 135 14.48 -6.16 -17.26
N GLN A 136 15.48 -5.37 -16.85
CA GLN A 136 15.44 -3.92 -16.91
C GLN A 136 15.20 -3.38 -18.33
N SER A 137 15.61 -4.12 -19.36
CA SER A 137 15.43 -3.76 -20.76
C SER A 137 14.00 -3.98 -21.28
N ALA A 138 13.14 -4.66 -20.53
CA ALA A 138 11.78 -4.94 -20.95
C ALA A 138 10.94 -3.66 -21.08
N ALA A 139 10.13 -3.57 -22.13
CA ALA A 139 9.25 -2.44 -22.35
C ALA A 139 8.29 -2.24 -21.16
N GLY A 140 8.30 -1.03 -20.58
CA GLY A 140 7.45 -0.68 -19.45
C GLY A 140 7.93 -1.20 -18.09
N ALA A 141 9.16 -1.75 -18.01
CA ALA A 141 9.80 -2.11 -16.75
C ALA A 141 9.86 -0.92 -15.79
N LYS A 142 9.53 -1.16 -14.53
CA LYS A 142 9.60 -0.17 -13.46
C LYS A 142 10.36 -0.74 -12.28
N ARG A 143 11.38 0.00 -11.85
CA ARG A 143 12.13 -0.28 -10.63
C ARG A 143 11.22 -0.45 -9.40
N ALA A 144 11.40 -1.54 -8.68
CA ALA A 144 10.83 -1.86 -7.39
C ALA A 144 11.96 -2.10 -6.37
N GLU A 145 11.95 -1.34 -5.29
CA GLU A 145 12.98 -1.41 -4.26
C GLU A 145 12.35 -1.36 -2.85
N LEU A 146 12.80 -2.26 -1.98
CA LEU A 146 12.45 -2.30 -0.56
C LEU A 146 13.66 -2.75 0.27
N ALA A 147 13.70 -2.33 1.53
CA ALA A 147 14.60 -2.88 2.54
C ALA A 147 13.80 -3.77 3.51
N PHE A 148 14.41 -4.83 4.01
CA PHE A 148 13.79 -5.71 5.00
C PHE A 148 14.77 -6.06 6.13
N ALA A 149 14.22 -6.44 7.27
CA ALA A 149 14.93 -7.04 8.39
C ALA A 149 14.06 -8.09 9.07
N ASN A 150 14.65 -9.19 9.49
CA ASN A 150 13.99 -10.26 10.23
C ASN A 150 13.71 -9.76 11.65
N ILE A 151 12.50 -10.02 12.12
CA ILE A 151 12.04 -9.66 13.47
C ILE A 151 11.95 -10.91 14.33
N ALA A 152 11.41 -12.00 13.77
CA ALA A 152 11.31 -13.30 14.42
C ALA A 152 11.24 -14.42 13.37
N CYS A 153 11.70 -15.62 13.69
CA CYS A 153 11.64 -16.79 12.82
C CYS A 153 11.23 -18.04 13.63
N THR A 154 10.44 -18.91 13.01
CA THR A 154 9.97 -20.19 13.57
C THR A 154 10.32 -21.38 12.66
N GLY A 155 11.41 -21.28 11.89
CA GLY A 155 11.86 -22.29 10.92
C GLY A 155 11.04 -22.29 9.63
N ASP A 156 9.73 -22.48 9.75
CA ASP A 156 8.80 -22.54 8.61
C ASP A 156 8.22 -21.18 8.22
N VAL A 157 8.36 -20.17 9.10
CA VAL A 157 7.84 -18.82 8.90
C VAL A 157 8.79 -17.79 9.50
N THR A 158 9.07 -16.73 8.74
CA THR A 158 9.82 -15.56 9.19
C THR A 158 8.91 -14.32 9.19
N LEU A 159 8.85 -13.61 10.33
CA LEU A 159 8.27 -12.28 10.43
C LEU A 159 9.33 -11.25 10.04
N VAL A 160 9.05 -10.47 8.99
CA VAL A 160 9.92 -9.40 8.50
C VAL A 160 9.31 -8.02 8.67
N GLY A 161 10.15 -7.06 9.06
CA GLY A 161 9.89 -5.64 8.92
C GLY A 161 10.36 -5.17 7.55
N VAL A 162 9.50 -4.47 6.82
CA VAL A 162 9.75 -4.05 5.43
C VAL A 162 9.58 -2.54 5.31
N LYS A 163 10.64 -1.84 4.88
CA LYS A 163 10.60 -0.42 4.54
C LYS A 163 10.58 -0.26 3.01
N LEU A 164 9.49 0.27 2.48
CA LEU A 164 9.34 0.50 1.04
C LEU A 164 10.08 1.76 0.59
N LYS A 165 11.02 1.62 -0.36
CA LYS A 165 11.62 2.76 -1.09
C LYS A 165 10.81 3.14 -2.33
N THR A 166 10.14 2.16 -2.95
CA THR A 166 9.14 2.38 -4.01
C THR A 166 7.79 1.81 -3.62
N GLY A 167 6.72 2.20 -4.32
CA GLY A 167 5.35 1.72 -4.06
C GLY A 167 4.71 1.03 -5.26
N ARG A 168 5.33 -0.03 -5.80
CA ARG A 168 4.74 -0.77 -6.92
C ARG A 168 3.59 -1.66 -6.45
N LYS A 169 2.66 -1.97 -7.34
CA LYS A 169 1.52 -2.85 -7.04
C LYS A 169 2.05 -4.21 -6.56
N HIS A 170 1.47 -4.76 -5.49
CA HIS A 170 1.88 -6.05 -4.91
C HIS A 170 3.40 -6.22 -4.64
N GLN A 171 4.14 -5.12 -4.45
CA GLN A 171 5.60 -5.15 -4.47
C GLN A 171 6.19 -6.13 -3.44
N ILE A 172 5.82 -6.01 -2.17
CA ILE A 172 6.31 -6.90 -1.09
C ILE A 172 6.02 -8.36 -1.44
N ARG A 173 4.76 -8.65 -1.79
CA ARG A 173 4.25 -9.97 -2.14
C ARG A 173 5.05 -10.63 -3.27
N LEU A 174 5.27 -9.88 -4.36
CA LEU A 174 6.02 -10.37 -5.51
C LEU A 174 7.50 -10.60 -5.18
N GLN A 175 8.18 -9.63 -4.56
CA GLN A 175 9.63 -9.70 -4.38
C GLN A 175 10.05 -10.83 -3.43
N PHE A 176 9.24 -11.11 -2.41
CA PHE A 176 9.47 -12.22 -1.49
C PHE A 176 9.12 -13.59 -2.12
N ALA A 177 8.01 -13.68 -2.86
CA ALA A 177 7.64 -14.90 -3.58
C ALA A 177 8.65 -15.29 -4.68
N GLU A 178 9.21 -14.32 -5.41
CA GLU A 178 10.26 -14.56 -6.42
C GLU A 178 11.51 -15.23 -5.83
N ARG A 179 11.71 -15.09 -4.52
CA ARG A 179 12.83 -15.65 -3.76
C ARG A 179 12.46 -16.92 -3.00
N GLY A 180 11.28 -17.49 -3.25
CA GLY A 180 10.82 -18.71 -2.59
C GLY A 180 10.24 -18.51 -1.19
N HIS A 181 9.98 -17.26 -0.78
CA HIS A 181 9.48 -16.93 0.56
C HIS A 181 8.14 -16.19 0.45
N ALA A 182 7.10 -16.82 -0.10
CA ALA A 182 5.83 -16.13 -0.31
C ALA A 182 5.23 -15.59 1.00
N VAL A 183 4.45 -14.50 0.91
CA VAL A 183 3.73 -13.99 2.09
C VAL A 183 2.67 -15.01 2.48
N ILE A 184 2.61 -15.36 3.76
CA ILE A 184 1.68 -16.38 4.28
C ILE A 184 0.23 -16.01 3.92
N GLY A 185 -0.48 -16.97 3.30
CA GLY A 185 -1.87 -16.82 2.87
C GLY A 185 -2.06 -16.06 1.54
N ASP A 186 -0.97 -15.71 0.85
CA ASP A 186 -1.04 -15.02 -0.44
C ASP A 186 -1.41 -15.95 -1.60
N ARG A 187 -2.70 -16.10 -1.85
CA ARG A 187 -3.26 -16.93 -2.94
C ARG A 187 -2.85 -16.53 -4.38
N LYS A 188 -2.10 -15.45 -4.57
CA LYS A 188 -1.71 -14.96 -5.91
C LYS A 188 -0.26 -15.27 -6.25
N TYR A 189 0.61 -15.25 -5.24
CA TYR A 189 2.05 -15.40 -5.41
C TYR A 189 2.63 -16.61 -4.65
N GLY A 190 1.84 -17.25 -3.78
CA GLY A 190 2.08 -18.55 -3.15
C GLY A 190 0.90 -19.48 -3.36
#